data_AF-A0A423TDH4-F1
#
_entry.id   AF-A0A423TDH4-F1
#
_cell.length_a   1.000
_cell.length_b   1.000
_cell.length_c   1.000
_cell.angle_alpha   90.00
_cell.angle_beta   90.00
_cell.angle_gamma   90.00
#
_symmetry.space_group_name_H-M   'P 1'
#
loop_
_entity.id
_entity.type
_entity.pdbx_description
1 polymer ?
#
loop_
_entity_poly.entity_id
_entity_poly.type
_entity_poly.pdbx_seq_one_letter_code
_entity_poly.pdbx_strand_id
1 'polypeptide(L)'
;METRTVSRFDVHKYARAAYDLGVRYIGGCCGFEAYHIRAISEELAKERGRLPPASQKHEPWGGTLKQSAFGYIRERASEEYWRNLVPSTGRSVPPTHPVKAGATRKTS
;
A
#
# COMPACT_ATOMS: atom_id res chain seq x y z
N MET A 1 11.33 0.04 -11.63
CA MET A 1 11.06 0.50 -10.23
C MET A 1 10.13 -0.46 -9.47
N GLU A 2 10.02 -1.69 -9.96
CA GLU A 2 8.92 -2.62 -9.72
C GLU A 2 8.95 -3.16 -8.28
N THR A 3 10.13 -3.35 -7.71
CA THR A 3 10.30 -3.81 -6.31
C THR A 3 10.00 -2.76 -5.26
N ARG A 4 9.83 -1.50 -5.65
CA ARG A 4 9.52 -0.38 -4.75
C ARG A 4 8.06 0.06 -4.85
N THR A 5 7.24 -0.66 -5.61
CA THR A 5 5.81 -0.42 -5.68
C THR A 5 5.18 -0.75 -4.33
N VAL A 6 4.36 0.18 -3.83
CA VAL A 6 3.65 0.00 -2.56
C VAL A 6 2.51 -1.00 -2.71
N SER A 7 2.14 -1.68 -1.64
CA SER A 7 0.92 -2.49 -1.64
C SER A 7 -0.31 -1.64 -1.29
N ARG A 8 -1.50 -2.17 -1.57
CA ARG A 8 -2.76 -1.53 -1.11
C ARG A 8 -2.80 -1.34 0.41
N PHE A 9 -2.21 -2.26 1.16
CA PHE A 9 -2.17 -2.23 2.62
C PHE A 9 -1.25 -1.13 3.16
N ASP A 10 -0.16 -0.85 2.46
CA ASP A 10 0.70 0.31 2.75
C ASP A 10 -0.05 1.62 2.50
N VAL A 11 -0.86 1.65 1.45
CA VAL A 11 -1.69 2.82 1.13
C VAL A 11 -2.81 3.05 2.16
N HIS A 12 -3.41 2.00 2.73
CA HIS A 12 -4.31 2.13 3.88
C HIS A 12 -3.61 2.82 5.06
N LYS A 13 -2.40 2.37 5.42
CA LYS A 13 -1.60 2.98 6.50
C LYS A 13 -1.26 4.44 6.20
N TYR A 14 -0.85 4.74 4.97
CA TYR A 14 -0.58 6.11 4.50
C TYR A 14 -1.82 7.01 4.60
N ALA A 15 -2.97 6.54 4.12
CA ALA A 15 -4.21 7.32 4.11
C ALA A 15 -4.68 7.64 5.53
N ARG A 16 -4.60 6.67 6.45
CA ARG A 16 -4.91 6.86 7.87
C ARG A 16 -3.99 7.89 8.50
N ALA A 17 -2.68 7.72 8.36
CA ALA A 17 -1.69 8.64 8.91
C ALA A 17 -1.83 10.07 8.35
N ALA A 18 -2.09 10.21 7.05
CA ALA A 18 -2.31 11.51 6.42
C ALA A 18 -3.59 12.20 6.93
N TYR A 19 -4.67 11.44 7.11
CA TYR A 19 -5.92 11.98 7.62
C TYR A 19 -5.79 12.43 9.08
N ASP A 20 -5.14 11.61 9.91
CA ASP A 20 -4.88 11.90 11.33
C ASP A 20 -3.95 13.10 11.50
N LEU A 21 -3.01 13.31 10.57
CA LEU A 21 -2.18 14.52 10.49
C LEU A 21 -2.98 15.80 10.12
N GLY A 22 -4.20 15.66 9.64
CA GLY A 22 -5.06 16.79 9.24
C GLY A 22 -5.15 17.01 7.73
N VAL A 23 -4.53 16.17 6.89
CA VAL A 23 -4.64 16.29 5.43
C VAL A 23 -6.07 15.94 4.99
N ARG A 24 -6.63 16.75 4.07
CA ARG A 24 -8.00 16.55 3.55
C ARG A 24 -8.05 16.25 2.05
N TYR A 25 -6.96 16.57 1.33
CA TYR A 25 -6.73 16.19 -0.05
C TYR A 25 -5.61 15.15 -0.11
N ILE A 26 -5.98 13.87 -0.14
CA ILE A 26 -5.03 12.74 -0.09
C ILE A 26 -5.09 12.04 -1.44
N GLY A 27 -3.97 12.03 -2.14
CA GLY A 27 -3.82 11.40 -3.44
C GLY A 27 -2.49 10.65 -3.54
N GLY A 28 -2.08 10.40 -4.78
CA GLY A 28 -0.80 9.78 -5.10
C GLY A 28 -0.26 10.28 -6.43
N CYS A 29 1.03 10.03 -6.67
CA CYS A 29 1.74 10.46 -7.87
C CYS A 29 2.23 9.22 -8.65
N CYS A 30 3.46 9.26 -9.18
CA CYS A 30 4.06 8.16 -9.92
C CYS A 30 3.97 6.84 -9.16
N GLY A 31 3.53 5.78 -9.85
CA GLY A 31 3.35 4.44 -9.26
C GLY A 31 2.02 4.20 -8.56
N PHE A 32 1.16 5.22 -8.42
CA PHE A 32 -0.22 4.99 -7.99
C PHE A 32 -1.07 4.47 -9.13
N GLU A 33 -1.82 3.41 -8.84
CA GLU A 33 -2.75 2.77 -9.77
C GLU A 33 -4.16 2.90 -9.19
N ALA A 34 -5.18 2.54 -9.98
CA ALA A 34 -6.57 2.65 -9.57
C ALA A 34 -6.86 1.97 -8.22
N TYR A 35 -6.22 0.84 -7.93
CA TYR A 35 -6.41 0.13 -6.65
C TYR A 35 -5.75 0.83 -5.46
N HIS A 36 -4.71 1.63 -5.67
CA HIS A 36 -4.11 2.47 -4.64
C HIS A 36 -5.08 3.59 -4.25
N ILE A 37 -5.71 4.24 -5.22
CA ILE A 37 -6.72 5.29 -4.96
C ILE A 37 -7.97 4.69 -4.29
N ARG A 38 -8.36 3.47 -4.68
CA ARG A 38 -9.43 2.73 -3.99
C ARG A 38 -9.07 2.50 -2.52
N ALA A 39 -7.84 2.07 -2.21
CA ALA A 39 -7.41 1.84 -0.83
C ALA A 39 -7.50 3.11 0.05
N ILE A 40 -7.13 4.29 -0.49
CA ILE A 40 -7.33 5.57 0.22
C ILE A 40 -8.82 5.80 0.54
N SER A 41 -9.68 5.55 -0.43
CA SER A 41 -11.13 5.78 -0.31
C SER A 41 -11.78 4.78 0.64
N GLU A 42 -11.35 3.52 0.63
CA GLU A 42 -11.81 2.45 1.52
C GLU A 42 -11.36 2.70 2.96
N GLU A 43 -10.13 3.15 3.18
CA GLU A 43 -9.63 3.50 4.51
C GLU A 43 -10.46 4.62 5.16
N LEU A 44 -10.83 5.63 4.37
CA LEU A 44 -11.55 6.82 4.83
C LEU A 44 -13.08 6.71 4.66
N ALA A 45 -13.59 5.50 4.39
CA ALA A 45 -15.00 5.29 4.11
C ALA A 45 -15.90 5.62 5.32
N LYS A 46 -15.40 5.40 6.55
CA LYS A 46 -16.12 5.72 7.78
C LYS A 46 -16.30 7.23 7.95
N GLU A 47 -15.25 8.00 7.67
CA GLU A 47 -15.22 9.45 7.81
C GLU A 47 -15.97 10.15 6.67
N ARG A 48 -15.98 9.55 5.47
CA ARG A 48 -16.65 10.09 4.29
C ARG A 48 -18.07 9.57 4.08
N GLY A 49 -18.49 8.57 4.86
CA GLY A 49 -19.84 7.99 4.81
C GLY A 49 -20.17 7.22 3.53
N ARG A 50 -19.19 6.90 2.68
CA ARG A 50 -19.40 6.15 1.43
C ARG A 50 -18.17 5.36 1.00
N LEU A 51 -18.41 4.27 0.28
CA LEU A 51 -17.39 3.52 -0.46
C LEU A 51 -17.31 3.97 -1.92
N PRO A 52 -16.15 3.85 -2.58
CA PRO A 52 -16.04 4.10 -4.02
C PRO A 52 -16.72 2.97 -4.83
N PRO A 53 -17.19 3.24 -6.06
CA PRO A 53 -17.76 2.20 -6.94
C PRO A 53 -16.79 1.02 -7.19
N ALA A 54 -15.49 1.28 -7.18
CA ALA A 54 -14.46 0.26 -7.36
C ALA A 54 -14.44 -0.80 -6.24
N SER A 55 -15.07 -0.54 -5.09
CA SER A 55 -15.21 -1.52 -4.00
C SER A 55 -16.28 -2.59 -4.28
N GLN A 56 -17.14 -2.42 -5.29
CA GLN A 56 -18.11 -3.48 -5.67
C GLN A 56 -17.44 -4.81 -6.07
N LYS A 57 -16.16 -4.74 -6.49
CA LYS A 57 -15.35 -5.92 -6.88
C LYS A 57 -14.23 -6.19 -5.88
N HIS A 58 -14.30 -5.64 -4.67
CA HIS A 58 -13.22 -5.73 -3.70
C HIS A 58 -13.73 -5.75 -2.27
N GLU A 59 -13.33 -6.77 -1.52
CA GLU A 59 -13.49 -6.80 -0.08
C GLU A 59 -12.20 -6.34 0.61
N PRO A 60 -12.28 -5.37 1.56
CA PRO A 60 -11.13 -4.94 2.35
C PRO A 60 -10.43 -6.12 3.04
N TRP A 61 -9.12 -5.97 3.24
CA TRP A 61 -8.30 -6.93 4.00
C TRP A 61 -8.38 -8.38 3.49
N GLY A 62 -8.63 -8.56 2.19
CA GLY A 62 -8.68 -9.88 1.57
C GLY A 62 -9.93 -10.68 1.94
N GLY A 63 -11.04 -10.03 2.30
CA GLY A 63 -12.28 -10.72 2.72
C GLY A 63 -12.77 -11.80 1.76
N THR A 64 -12.59 -11.63 0.45
CA THR A 64 -12.94 -12.65 -0.57
C THR A 64 -12.13 -13.94 -0.43
N LEU A 65 -10.94 -13.92 0.17
CA LEU A 65 -10.11 -15.11 0.38
C LEU A 65 -10.76 -16.14 1.32
N LYS A 66 -11.77 -15.76 2.10
CA LYS A 66 -12.58 -16.67 2.92
C LYS A 66 -13.25 -17.77 2.09
N GLN A 67 -13.46 -17.55 0.80
CA GLN A 67 -14.07 -18.50 -0.13
C GLN A 67 -13.08 -19.53 -0.69
N SER A 68 -11.78 -19.43 -0.37
CA SER A 68 -10.77 -20.34 -0.90
C SER A 68 -10.95 -21.77 -0.36
N ALA A 69 -10.74 -22.78 -1.21
CA ALA A 69 -10.69 -24.17 -0.78
C ALA A 69 -9.56 -24.43 0.24
N PHE A 70 -8.44 -23.72 0.12
CA PHE A 70 -7.25 -23.92 0.95
C PHE A 70 -7.33 -23.15 2.27
N GLY A 71 -7.23 -23.87 3.40
CA GLY A 71 -7.32 -23.28 4.74
C GLY A 71 -6.30 -22.16 4.99
N TYR A 72 -5.03 -22.40 4.64
CA TYR A 72 -3.95 -21.41 4.80
C TYR A 72 -4.12 -20.14 3.95
N ILE A 73 -4.98 -20.17 2.92
CA ILE A 73 -5.35 -18.97 2.15
C ILE A 73 -6.47 -18.21 2.87
N ARG A 74 -7.45 -18.92 3.42
CA ARG A 74 -8.55 -18.34 4.20
C ARG A 74 -8.04 -17.59 5.43
N GLU A 75 -7.00 -18.11 6.09
CA GLU A 75 -6.34 -17.47 7.25
C GLU A 75 -5.79 -16.08 6.94
N ARG A 76 -5.50 -15.78 5.67
CA ARG A 76 -5.01 -14.47 5.23
C ARG A 76 -6.12 -13.43 5.09
N ALA A 77 -7.39 -13.81 5.23
CA ALA A 77 -8.54 -12.91 5.06
C ALA A 77 -8.80 -12.03 6.31
N SER A 78 -7.73 -11.44 6.87
CA SER A 78 -7.77 -10.63 8.08
C SER A 78 -6.90 -9.38 7.94
N GLU A 79 -7.34 -8.31 8.60
CA GLU A 79 -6.59 -7.05 8.66
C GLU A 79 -5.24 -7.24 9.36
N GLU A 80 -5.24 -7.98 10.47
CA GLU A 80 -4.05 -8.27 11.26
C GLU A 80 -2.96 -8.97 10.43
N TYR A 81 -3.33 -9.96 9.61
CA TYR A 81 -2.39 -10.66 8.73
C TYR A 81 -1.68 -9.69 7.79
N TRP A 82 -2.43 -8.88 7.04
CA TRP A 82 -1.86 -7.99 6.03
C TRP A 82 -1.17 -6.75 6.62
N ARG A 83 -1.57 -6.30 7.81
CA ARG A 83 -0.88 -5.20 8.49
C ARG A 83 0.51 -5.59 8.98
N ASN A 84 0.67 -6.83 9.44
CA ASN A 84 1.90 -7.33 10.05
C ASN A 84 2.81 -8.11 9.08
N LEU A 85 2.28 -8.52 7.92
CA LEU A 85 3.08 -9.16 6.88
C LEU A 85 4.18 -8.22 6.39
N VAL A 86 5.43 -8.68 6.42
CA VAL A 86 6.57 -8.04 5.74
C VAL A 86 6.79 -8.77 4.41
N PRO A 87 6.39 -8.21 3.26
CA PRO A 87 6.55 -8.87 1.97
C PRO A 87 8.02 -9.05 1.63
N SER A 88 8.38 -10.23 1.13
CA SER A 88 9.73 -10.46 0.61
C SER A 88 9.92 -9.74 -0.73
N THR A 89 11.15 -9.33 -1.03
CA THR A 89 11.49 -8.68 -2.31
C THR A 89 11.59 -9.67 -3.47
N GLY A 90 11.60 -10.98 -3.19
CA GLY A 90 11.86 -12.05 -4.15
C GLY A 90 13.29 -12.03 -4.75
N ARG A 91 14.19 -11.17 -4.25
CA ARG A 91 15.56 -11.04 -4.75
C ARG A 91 16.54 -11.58 -3.73
N SER A 92 17.53 -12.34 -4.19
CA SER A 92 18.62 -12.88 -3.37
C SER A 92 19.61 -11.80 -2.88
N VAL A 93 19.69 -10.68 -3.60
CA VAL A 93 20.55 -9.53 -3.24
C VAL A 93 19.70 -8.31 -2.88
N PRO A 94 20.00 -7.60 -1.78
CA PRO A 94 19.25 -6.41 -1.39
C PRO A 94 19.40 -5.29 -2.45
N PRO A 95 18.37 -4.45 -2.65
CA PRO A 95 18.51 -3.29 -3.54
C PRO A 95 19.52 -2.29 -2.95
N THR A 96 20.56 -1.97 -3.73
CA THR A 96 21.58 -0.99 -3.36
C THR A 96 20.95 0.40 -3.18
N HIS A 97 21.34 1.09 -2.12
CA HIS A 97 21.01 2.51 -1.90
C HIS A 97 21.68 3.36 -2.99
N PRO A 98 21.09 4.51 -3.37
CA PRO A 98 21.66 5.36 -4.39
C PRO A 98 23.06 5.84 -3.99
N VAL A 99 24.03 5.64 -4.88
CA VAL A 99 25.37 6.21 -4.77
C VAL A 99 25.24 7.72 -4.92
N LYS A 100 25.54 8.49 -3.88
CA LYS A 100 25.70 9.95 -4.02
C LYS A 100 26.91 10.19 -4.92
N ALA A 101 26.70 10.82 -6.08
CA ALA A 101 27.81 11.34 -6.88
C ALA A 101 28.50 12.44 -6.06
N GLY A 102 29.73 12.16 -5.60
CA GLY A 102 30.55 13.17 -4.94
C GLY A 102 30.96 14.23 -5.96
N ALA A 103 30.48 15.47 -5.81
CA ALA A 103 30.99 16.59 -6.57
C ALA A 103 32.44 16.83 -6.17
N THR A 104 33.40 16.46 -7.02
CA THR A 104 34.80 16.85 -6.85
C THR A 104 34.92 18.35 -7.06
N ARG A 105 35.07 19.09 -5.96
CA ARG A 105 35.37 20.52 -5.98
C ARG A 105 36.80 20.64 -6.53
N LYS A 106 36.97 21.07 -7.78
CA LYS A 106 38.28 21.47 -8.30
C LYS A 106 38.76 22.65 -7.46
N THR A 107 39.75 22.41 -6.60
CA THR A 107 40.49 23.49 -5.95
C THR A 107 41.27 24.23 -7.02
N SER A 108 41.01 25.54 -7.09
CA SER A 108 41.68 26.53 -7.93
C SER A 108 43.20 26.52 -7.75
#